data_AF-A0A411ZIP4-F1
#
_entry.id   AF-A0A411ZIP4-F1
#
_cell.length_a   1.000
_cell.length_b   1.000
_cell.length_c   1.000
_cell.angle_alpha   90.00
_cell.angle_beta   90.00
_cell.angle_gamma   90.00
#
_symmetry.space_group_name_H-M   'P 1'
#
loop_
_entity.id
_entity.type
_entity.pdbx_description
1 polymer ?
#
loop_
_entity_poly.entity_id
_entity_poly.type
_entity_poly.pdbx_seq_one_letter_code
_entity_poly.pdbx_strand_id
1 'polypeptide(L)' 'MTTKHKDVTDRLIQINPALAGEARKILDVNKEERHIRGGLATREKYLHMYH' A
#
# COMPACT_ATOMS: atom_id res chain seq x y z
N MET A 1 5.02 -7.40 6.29
CA MET A 1 4.77 -7.65 4.85
C MET A 1 3.55 -8.55 4.76
N THR A 2 2.39 -8.02 4.38
CA THR A 2 1.14 -8.79 4.31
C THR A 2 1.13 -9.69 3.07
N THR A 3 0.50 -10.85 3.18
CA THR A 3 0.42 -11.94 2.20
C THR A 3 -0.04 -11.50 0.79
N LYS A 4 -0.86 -10.44 0.68
CA LYS A 4 -1.29 -9.87 -0.61
C LYS A 4 -0.16 -9.21 -1.40
N HIS A 5 0.82 -8.59 -0.73
CA HIS A 5 1.97 -8.00 -1.44
C HIS A 5 2.87 -9.07 -2.06
N LYS A 6 2.83 -10.31 -1.58
CA LYS A 6 3.61 -11.41 -2.15
C LYS A 6 3.02 -11.88 -3.48
N ASP A 7 1.70 -12.05 -3.56
CA ASP A 7 1.01 -12.49 -4.78
C ASP A 7 1.07 -11.45 -5.92
N VAL A 8 0.80 -10.18 -5.63
CA VAL A 8 0.77 -9.13 -6.67
C VAL A 8 2.16 -8.84 -7.24
N THR A 9 3.22 -9.13 -6.49
CA THR A 9 4.57 -8.87 -6.93
C THR A 9 5.17 -10.07 -7.66
N ASP A 10 5.08 -11.27 -7.09
CA ASP A 10 5.81 -12.42 -7.64
C ASP A 10 5.04 -13.12 -8.77
N ARG A 11 3.71 -13.23 -8.64
CA ARG A 11 2.87 -13.95 -9.62
C ARG A 11 2.49 -13.08 -10.82
N LEU A 12 2.28 -11.77 -10.60
CA LEU A 12 1.94 -10.85 -11.68
C LEU A 12 3.10 -10.66 -12.65
N ILE A 13 4.35 -10.67 -12.17
CA ILE A 13 5.55 -10.61 -13.02
C ILE A 13 5.59 -11.80 -14.00
N GLN A 14 5.22 -13.00 -13.55
CA GLN A 14 5.22 -14.21 -14.38
C GLN A 14 4.09 -14.23 -15.42
N ILE A 15 2.94 -13.63 -15.12
CA ILE A 15 1.76 -13.64 -15.99
C ILE A 15 1.76 -12.44 -16.96
N ASN A 16 2.11 -11.25 -16.47
CA ASN A 16 2.12 -10.02 -17.25
C ASN A 16 3.18 -9.04 -16.71
N PRO A 17 4.43 -9.13 -17.20
CA PRO A 17 5.53 -8.29 -16.72
C PRO A 17 5.34 -6.80 -17.00
N ALA A 18 4.60 -6.42 -18.05
CA ALA A 18 4.30 -5.03 -18.35
C ALA A 18 3.38 -4.42 -17.27
N LEU A 19 2.29 -5.11 -16.94
CA LEU A 19 1.37 -4.69 -15.89
C LEU A 19 2.03 -4.72 -14.50
N ALA A 20 2.95 -5.65 -14.26
CA ALA A 20 3.72 -5.69 -13.01
C ALA A 20 4.60 -4.45 -12.83
N GLY A 21 5.19 -3.93 -13.92
CA GLY A 21 5.97 -2.68 -13.90
C GLY A 21 5.10 -1.47 -13.54
N GLU A 22 3.86 -1.42 -14.01
CA GLU A 22 2.91 -0.36 -13.64
C GLU A 22 2.46 -0.47 -12.19
N ALA A 23 2.12 -1.68 -11.74
CA ALA A 23 1.74 -1.95 -10.36
C ALA A 23 2.86 -1.60 -9.37
N ARG A 24 4.14 -1.83 -9.74
CA ARG A 24 5.29 -1.45 -8.93
C ARG A 24 5.32 0.06 -8.65
N LYS A 25 5.14 0.90 -9.68
CA LYS A 25 5.12 2.36 -9.52
C LYS A 25 4.06 2.80 -8.51
N ILE A 26 2.86 2.22 -8.60
CA ILE A 26 1.76 2.51 -7.68
C ILE A 26 2.08 2.03 -6.25
N LEU A 27 2.70 0.86 -6.10
CA LEU A 27 3.11 0.33 -4.80
C LEU A 27 4.18 1.20 -4.13
N ASP A 28 5.11 1.73 -4.91
CA ASP A 28 6.18 2.59 -4.40
C ASP A 28 5.60 3.91 -3.86
N VAL A 29 4.73 4.57 -4.63
CA VAL A 29 4.00 5.77 -4.16
C VAL A 29 3.20 5.47 -2.89
N ASN A 30 2.46 4.36 -2.86
CA ASN A 30 1.70 3.94 -1.70
C ASN A 30 2.56 3.74 -0.44
N LYS A 31 3.80 3.28 -0.62
CA LYS A 31 4.75 3.02 0.46
C LYS A 31 5.30 4.33 1.01
N GLU A 32 5.66 5.28 0.15
CA GLU A 32 6.08 6.62 0.55
C GLU A 32 4.98 7.36 1.32
N GLU A 33 3.74 7.30 0.82
CA GLU A 33 2.59 7.95 1.44
C GLU A 33 2.08 7.25 2.71
N ARG A 34 2.54 6.03 3.00
CA ARG A 34 2.04 5.22 4.13
C ARG A 34 2.19 5.96 5.46
N HIS A 35 3.29 6.69 5.65
CA HIS A 35 3.54 7.40 6.90
C HIS A 35 2.57 8.58 7.10
N ILE A 36 2.21 9.28 6.03
CA ILE A 36 1.22 10.35 6.04
C ILE A 36 -0.15 9.78 6.44
N ARG A 37 -0.55 8.69 5.78
CA ARG A 37 -1.82 8.00 6.10
C ARG A 37 -1.84 7.48 7.54
N GLY A 38 -0.73 6.97 8.06
CA GLY A 38 -0.62 6.52 9.45
C GLY A 38 -0.80 7.65 10.47
N GLY A 39 -0.24 8.83 10.18
CA GLY A 39 -0.44 10.03 11.01
C GLY A 39 -1.89 10.50 11.03
N LEU A 40 -2.53 10.55 9.86
CA LEU A 40 -3.96 10.90 9.74
C LEU A 40 -4.86 9.91 10.50
N ALA A 41 -4.64 8.60 10.32
CA ALA A 41 -5.41 7.58 11.02
C ALA A 41 -5.26 7.67 12.55
N THR A 42 -4.08 8.02 13.05
CA THR A 42 -3.85 8.22 14.49
C THR A 42 -4.62 9.45 14.99
N ARG A 43 -4.56 10.56 14.26
CA ARG A 43 -5.30 11.78 14.59
C ARG A 43 -6.82 11.54 14.60
N GLU A 44 -7.35 10.88 13.58
CA GLU A 44 -8.78 10.52 13.49
C GLU A 44 -9.20 9.62 14.63
N LYS A 45 -8.42 8.59 14.98
CA LYS A 45 -8.71 7.72 16.12
C LYS A 45 -8.96 8.53 17.39
N TYR A 46 -8.07 9.47 17.72
CA TYR A 46 -8.25 10.28 18.93
C TYR A 46 -9.40 11.27 18.81
N LEU A 47 -9.62 11.91 17.66
CA LEU A 47 -10.77 12.81 17.46
C LEU A 47 -12.12 12.09 17.66
N HIS A 48 -12.23 10.84 17.21
CA HIS A 48 -13.46 10.05 17.31
C HIS A 48 -13.61 9.30 18.64
N MET A 49 -12.54 9.17 19.45
CA MET A 49 -12.58 8.45 20.73
C MET A 49 -13.20 9.27 21.87
N TYR A 50 -13.30 10.59 21.71
CA TYR A 50 -13.84 11.52 22.73
C TYR A 50 -15.27 11.98 22.44
N HIS A 51 -15.95 11.39 21.46
CA HIS A 51 -17.38 11.53 21.18
C HIS A 51 -18.14 10.28 21.63
#